data_AF-A0A1A8MIZ4-F1
#
_entry.id   AF-A0A1A8MIZ4-F1
#
_cell.length_a   1.000
_cell.length_b   1.000
_cell.length_c   1.000
_cell.angle_alpha   90.00
_cell.angle_beta   90.00
_cell.angle_gamma   90.00
#
_symmetry.space_group_name_H-M   'P 1'
#
loop_
_entity.id
_entity.type
_entity.pdbx_description
1 polymer ?
#
loop_
_entity_poly.entity_id
_entity_poly.type
_entity_poly.pdbx_seq_one_letter_code
_entity_poly.pdbx_strand_id
1 'polypeptide(L)'
;VEVSDIVTVIHGLLDICSIISNLDLALHANTWKFLIKQSLKYQSLVEEHLHHGDIINGLCDNLLASFDNSVELAEQMQRAELQESTQSPEYKLFQKHAKMCRFFANTVVHYIKEFKYFVTKHCRNFHQLYLQIISKFPPSISAPALPSALAGELNAAALVPMDAFLLQLLSLRSFAEVVLQQNLRLTPEHELPQCVLLVNILGQLAGQPEEVQQLWYSGSQFSEDTPRLPLYQAIFSSFHRCYTERGVPVLLPGVMLKGQAQVQ
;
A
#
# COMPACT_ATOMS: atom_id res chain seq x y z
N VAL A 1 34.50 -2.01 -13.11
CA VAL A 1 33.11 -1.88 -13.59
C VAL A 1 32.81 -0.40 -13.51
N GLU A 2 32.54 0.22 -14.64
CA GLU A 2 32.17 1.64 -14.64
C GLU A 2 30.76 1.79 -14.06
N VAL A 3 30.48 2.93 -13.43
CA VAL A 3 29.15 3.21 -12.84
C VAL A 3 28.06 3.10 -13.93
N SER A 4 28.38 3.56 -15.14
CA SER A 4 27.55 3.45 -16.35
C SER A 4 27.15 2.00 -16.66
N ASP A 5 28.08 1.03 -16.54
CA ASP A 5 27.80 -0.38 -16.80
C ASP A 5 26.74 -0.92 -15.83
N ILE A 6 26.89 -0.58 -14.53
CA ILE A 6 25.98 -1.08 -13.48
C ILE A 6 24.59 -0.49 -13.66
N VAL A 7 24.51 0.82 -13.93
CA VAL A 7 23.24 1.50 -14.19
C VAL A 7 22.54 0.92 -15.42
N THR A 8 23.30 0.69 -16.50
CA THR A 8 22.77 0.08 -17.74
C THR A 8 22.21 -1.33 -17.47
N VAL A 9 22.90 -2.14 -16.66
CA VAL A 9 22.39 -3.45 -16.25
C VAL A 9 21.10 -3.33 -15.44
N ILE A 10 21.04 -2.41 -14.48
CA ILE A 10 19.84 -2.22 -13.63
C ILE A 10 18.64 -1.77 -14.47
N HIS A 11 18.82 -0.82 -15.38
CA HIS A 11 17.74 -0.35 -16.26
C HIS A 11 17.35 -1.40 -17.31
N GLY A 12 18.31 -2.11 -17.90
CA GLY A 12 18.00 -3.23 -18.79
C GLY A 12 17.21 -4.34 -18.11
N LEU A 13 17.48 -4.61 -16.83
CA LEU A 13 16.67 -5.56 -16.04
C LEU A 13 15.26 -5.04 -15.76
N LEU A 14 15.10 -3.73 -15.57
CA LEU A 14 13.79 -3.10 -15.40
C LEU A 14 12.93 -3.28 -16.66
N ASP A 15 13.53 -3.06 -17.84
CA ASP A 15 12.87 -3.30 -19.12
C ASP A 15 12.45 -4.76 -19.27
N ILE A 16 13.33 -5.71 -18.90
CA ILE A 16 13.01 -7.14 -18.89
C ILE A 16 11.84 -7.44 -17.95
N CYS A 17 11.81 -6.86 -16.74
CA CYS A 17 10.69 -7.02 -15.79
C CYS A 17 9.36 -6.60 -16.40
N SER A 18 9.32 -5.53 -17.21
CA SER A 18 8.07 -5.11 -17.86
C SER A 18 7.51 -6.19 -18.80
N ILE A 19 8.39 -6.90 -19.50
CA ILE A 19 8.05 -7.93 -20.50
C ILE A 19 7.60 -9.24 -19.83
N ILE A 20 8.28 -9.66 -18.76
CA ILE A 20 8.05 -10.99 -18.14
C ILE A 20 6.93 -11.02 -17.10
N SER A 21 6.37 -9.86 -16.74
CA SER A 21 5.32 -9.68 -15.71
C SER A 21 4.14 -10.64 -15.82
N ASN A 22 3.74 -10.98 -17.04
CA ASN A 22 2.61 -11.86 -17.32
C ASN A 22 3.01 -13.23 -17.88
N LEU A 23 4.31 -13.52 -18.00
CA LEU A 23 4.83 -14.76 -18.58
C LEU A 23 5.15 -15.81 -17.51
N ASP A 24 5.97 -15.45 -16.52
CA ASP A 24 6.39 -16.37 -15.47
C ASP A 24 6.64 -15.63 -14.15
N LEU A 25 5.81 -15.90 -13.14
CA LEU A 25 5.86 -15.23 -11.84
C LEU A 25 7.18 -15.47 -11.09
N ALA A 26 7.80 -16.66 -11.25
CA ALA A 26 9.03 -17.00 -10.55
C ALA A 26 10.24 -16.28 -11.16
N LEU A 27 10.33 -16.26 -12.49
CA LEU A 27 11.33 -15.49 -13.21
C LEU A 27 11.16 -14.00 -12.92
N HIS A 28 9.93 -13.49 -12.96
CA HIS A 28 9.62 -12.09 -12.64
C HIS A 28 10.08 -11.69 -11.24
N ALA A 29 9.74 -12.48 -10.21
CA ALA A 29 10.19 -12.23 -8.84
C ALA A 29 11.72 -12.27 -8.71
N ASN A 30 12.39 -13.21 -9.37
CA ASN A 30 13.84 -13.34 -9.30
C ASN A 30 14.57 -12.20 -10.00
N THR A 31 14.06 -11.74 -11.14
CA THR A 31 14.61 -10.58 -11.86
C THR A 31 14.48 -9.31 -11.02
N TRP A 32 13.31 -9.07 -10.43
CA TRP A 32 13.11 -7.96 -9.49
C TRP A 32 14.02 -8.07 -8.26
N LYS A 33 14.11 -9.25 -7.65
CA LYS A 33 15.00 -9.50 -6.51
C LYS A 33 16.46 -9.20 -6.86
N PHE A 34 16.89 -9.57 -8.07
CA PHE A 34 18.24 -9.29 -8.54
C PHE A 34 18.47 -7.80 -8.80
N LEU A 35 17.54 -7.13 -9.49
CA LEU A 35 17.56 -5.69 -9.77
C LEU A 35 17.73 -4.88 -8.48
N ILE A 36 16.88 -5.15 -7.48
CA ILE A 36 16.91 -4.45 -6.19
C ILE A 36 18.20 -4.77 -5.44
N LYS A 37 18.64 -6.03 -5.44
CA LYS A 37 19.91 -6.43 -4.82
C LYS A 37 21.11 -5.71 -5.44
N GLN A 38 21.16 -5.54 -6.76
CA GLN A 38 22.26 -4.80 -7.41
C GLN A 38 22.19 -3.31 -7.08
N SER A 39 20.99 -2.73 -7.10
CA SER A 39 20.77 -1.32 -6.73
C SER A 39 21.31 -1.02 -5.33
N LEU A 40 21.06 -1.91 -4.37
CA LEU A 40 21.53 -1.77 -2.99
C LEU A 40 23.02 -2.07 -2.82
N LYS A 41 23.52 -3.13 -3.48
CA LYS A 41 24.93 -3.51 -3.40
C LYS A 41 25.86 -2.38 -3.83
N TYR A 42 25.44 -1.59 -4.81
CA TYR A 42 26.21 -0.48 -5.37
C TYR A 42 25.58 0.89 -5.04
N GLN A 43 24.75 0.98 -4.00
CA GLN A 43 23.93 2.15 -3.68
C GLN A 43 24.68 3.47 -3.80
N SER A 44 25.78 3.64 -3.07
CA SER A 44 26.56 4.90 -3.05
C SER A 44 27.15 5.31 -4.41
N LEU A 45 27.23 4.38 -5.37
CA LEU A 45 27.72 4.64 -6.72
C LEU A 45 26.59 4.97 -7.69
N VAL A 46 25.43 4.35 -7.51
CA VAL A 46 24.34 4.40 -8.50
C VAL A 46 23.16 5.27 -8.09
N GLU A 47 23.01 5.63 -6.81
CA GLU A 47 21.80 6.30 -6.30
C GLU A 47 21.44 7.60 -7.06
N GLU A 48 22.39 8.42 -7.47
CA GLU A 48 22.08 9.62 -8.26
C GLU A 48 21.76 9.34 -9.74
N HIS A 49 22.09 8.14 -10.23
CA HIS A 49 21.99 7.74 -11.63
C HIS A 49 20.78 6.83 -11.90
N LEU A 50 20.18 6.25 -10.86
CA LEU A 50 19.01 5.40 -11.02
C LEU A 50 17.78 6.24 -11.34
N HIS A 51 17.03 5.83 -12.36
CA HIS A 51 15.66 6.27 -12.59
C HIS A 51 14.73 5.71 -11.51
N HIS A 52 14.79 6.28 -10.31
CA HIS A 52 13.99 5.86 -9.16
C HIS A 52 12.50 5.87 -9.44
N GLY A 53 12.02 6.81 -10.25
CA GLY A 53 10.61 6.86 -10.65
C GLY A 53 10.15 5.60 -11.38
N ASP A 54 10.93 5.14 -12.36
CA ASP A 54 10.59 3.95 -13.15
C ASP A 54 10.61 2.68 -12.29
N ILE A 55 11.59 2.57 -11.39
CA ILE A 55 11.71 1.45 -10.46
C ILE A 55 10.53 1.43 -9.50
N ILE A 56 10.19 2.57 -8.89
CA ILE A 56 9.08 2.69 -7.94
C ILE A 56 7.75 2.41 -8.63
N ASN A 57 7.51 3.01 -9.79
CA ASN A 57 6.28 2.78 -10.54
C ASN A 57 6.16 1.31 -10.92
N GLY A 58 7.23 0.71 -11.45
CA GLY A 58 7.26 -0.72 -11.74
C GLY A 58 6.94 -1.57 -10.52
N LEU A 59 7.52 -1.29 -9.34
CA LEU A 59 7.21 -2.03 -8.12
C LEU A 59 5.76 -1.82 -7.65
N CYS A 60 5.23 -0.60 -7.70
CA CYS A 60 3.86 -0.28 -7.28
C CYS A 60 2.82 -0.90 -8.22
N ASP A 61 3.04 -0.83 -9.54
CA ASP A 61 2.17 -1.41 -10.54
C ASP A 61 2.15 -2.94 -10.42
N ASN A 62 3.31 -3.56 -10.20
CA ASN A 62 3.41 -5.01 -9.98
C ASN A 62 2.77 -5.45 -8.65
N LEU A 63 2.87 -4.63 -7.60
CA LEU A 63 2.15 -4.87 -6.34
C LEU A 63 0.64 -4.85 -6.60
N LEU A 64 0.14 -3.77 -7.20
CA LEU A 64 -1.28 -3.57 -7.45
C LEU A 64 -1.84 -4.67 -8.37
N ALA A 65 -1.15 -4.99 -9.46
CA ALA A 65 -1.55 -6.09 -10.35
C ALA A 65 -1.57 -7.44 -9.63
N SER A 66 -0.58 -7.74 -8.80
CA SER A 66 -0.58 -9.00 -8.02
C SER A 66 -1.71 -9.04 -7.00
N PHE A 67 -2.03 -7.89 -6.40
CA PHE A 67 -3.12 -7.74 -5.45
C PHE A 67 -4.50 -7.90 -6.12
N ASP A 68 -4.75 -7.16 -7.20
CA ASP A 68 -6.00 -7.19 -7.95
C ASP A 68 -6.28 -8.60 -8.51
N ASN A 69 -5.26 -9.28 -9.05
CA ASN A 69 -5.37 -10.68 -9.48
C ASN A 69 -5.74 -11.61 -8.30
N SER A 70 -5.17 -11.38 -7.11
CA SER A 70 -5.51 -12.19 -5.93
C SER A 70 -6.95 -11.95 -5.48
N VAL A 71 -7.40 -10.69 -5.52
CA VAL A 71 -8.78 -10.32 -5.20
C VAL A 71 -9.76 -10.94 -6.19
N GLU A 72 -9.49 -10.81 -7.49
CA GLU A 72 -10.34 -11.35 -8.56
C GLU A 72 -10.47 -12.88 -8.45
N LEU A 73 -9.35 -13.59 -8.27
CA LEU A 73 -9.37 -15.04 -8.06
C LEU A 73 -10.15 -15.43 -6.80
N ALA A 74 -10.00 -14.69 -5.71
CA ALA A 74 -10.75 -14.96 -4.48
C ALA A 74 -12.27 -14.79 -4.67
N GLU A 75 -12.69 -13.76 -5.41
CA GLU A 75 -14.10 -13.58 -5.76
C GLU A 75 -14.63 -14.68 -6.69
N GLN A 76 -13.85 -15.09 -7.69
CA GLN A 76 -14.24 -16.18 -8.60
C GLN A 76 -14.41 -17.49 -7.82
N MET A 77 -13.48 -17.81 -6.92
CA MET A 77 -13.57 -18.98 -6.05
C MET A 77 -14.77 -18.92 -5.10
N GLN A 78 -15.10 -17.73 -4.60
CA GLN A 78 -16.29 -17.53 -3.79
C GLN A 78 -17.56 -17.84 -4.58
N ARG A 79 -17.69 -17.29 -5.80
CA ARG A 79 -18.86 -17.51 -6.68
C ARG A 79 -19.01 -18.96 -7.14
N ALA A 80 -17.89 -19.67 -7.30
CA ALA A 80 -17.86 -21.07 -7.70
C ALA A 80 -17.99 -22.06 -6.53
N GLU A 81 -18.17 -21.57 -5.30
CA GLU A 81 -18.23 -22.39 -4.07
C GLU A 81 -17.00 -23.29 -3.85
N LEU A 82 -15.83 -22.90 -4.38
CA LEU A 82 -14.56 -23.66 -4.30
C LEU A 82 -13.72 -23.31 -3.06
N GLN A 83 -14.31 -22.63 -2.08
CA GLN A 83 -13.62 -21.95 -0.98
C GLN A 83 -12.85 -22.92 -0.07
N GLU A 84 -13.32 -24.16 0.07
CA GLU A 84 -12.69 -25.20 0.90
C GLU A 84 -11.69 -26.09 0.13
N SER A 85 -11.62 -25.95 -1.20
CA SER A 85 -10.75 -26.77 -2.04
C SER A 85 -9.35 -26.18 -2.14
N THR A 86 -8.57 -26.32 -1.06
CA THR A 86 -7.17 -25.87 -0.97
C THR A 86 -6.22 -26.57 -1.96
N GLN A 87 -6.67 -27.61 -2.65
CA GLN A 87 -5.88 -28.31 -3.67
C GLN A 87 -6.24 -27.91 -5.11
N SER A 88 -7.27 -27.07 -5.30
CA SER A 88 -7.70 -26.60 -6.61
C SER A 88 -6.59 -25.80 -7.33
N PRO A 89 -6.53 -25.86 -8.67
CA PRO A 89 -5.59 -25.05 -9.44
C PRO A 89 -5.80 -23.55 -9.22
N GLU A 90 -7.05 -23.10 -9.02
CA GLU A 90 -7.43 -21.72 -8.74
C GLU A 90 -6.83 -21.25 -7.41
N TYR A 91 -6.97 -22.04 -6.34
CA TYR A 91 -6.39 -21.69 -5.04
C TYR A 91 -4.86 -21.63 -5.11
N LYS A 92 -4.22 -22.57 -5.81
CA LYS A 92 -2.75 -22.54 -6.00
C LYS A 92 -2.31 -21.30 -6.78
N LEU A 93 -3.10 -20.85 -7.76
CA LEU A 93 -2.84 -19.64 -8.52
C LEU A 93 -3.02 -18.40 -7.63
N PHE A 94 -4.10 -18.33 -6.87
CA PHE A 94 -4.33 -17.29 -5.85
C PHE A 94 -3.14 -17.18 -4.89
N GLN A 95 -2.68 -18.31 -4.33
CA GLN A 95 -1.53 -18.32 -3.43
C GLN A 95 -0.24 -17.81 -4.08
N LYS A 96 -0.04 -18.06 -5.38
CA LYS A 96 1.10 -17.51 -6.11
C LYS A 96 1.00 -15.99 -6.20
N HIS A 97 -0.15 -15.44 -6.60
CA HIS A 97 -0.35 -13.99 -6.66
C HIS A 97 -0.28 -13.32 -5.29
N ALA A 98 -0.84 -13.93 -4.24
CA ALA A 98 -0.74 -13.42 -2.87
C ALA A 98 0.73 -13.37 -2.38
N LYS A 99 1.54 -14.39 -2.72
CA LYS A 99 2.99 -14.37 -2.44
C LYS A 99 3.71 -13.27 -3.20
N MET A 100 3.36 -13.05 -4.47
CA MET A 100 3.92 -11.96 -5.28
C MET A 100 3.55 -10.59 -4.72
N CYS A 101 2.29 -10.40 -4.33
CA CYS A 101 1.81 -9.20 -3.65
C CYS A 101 2.67 -8.91 -2.40
N ARG A 102 2.83 -9.91 -1.52
CA ARG A 102 3.68 -9.75 -0.32
C ARG A 102 5.14 -9.43 -0.66
N PHE A 103 5.69 -10.10 -1.68
CA PHE A 103 7.06 -9.84 -2.14
C PHE A 103 7.23 -8.39 -2.60
N PHE A 104 6.33 -7.89 -3.45
CA PHE A 104 6.41 -6.51 -3.94
C PHE A 104 6.18 -5.48 -2.85
N ALA A 105 5.19 -5.69 -1.97
CA ALA A 105 4.94 -4.78 -0.86
C ALA A 105 6.19 -4.64 0.04
N ASN A 106 6.79 -5.76 0.43
CA ASN A 106 8.03 -5.73 1.22
C ASN A 106 9.21 -5.11 0.47
N THR A 107 9.27 -5.30 -0.84
CA THR A 107 10.32 -4.74 -1.68
C THR A 107 10.18 -3.23 -1.81
N VAL A 108 8.95 -2.71 -1.95
CA VAL A 108 8.66 -1.26 -1.93
C VAL A 108 9.06 -0.66 -0.59
N VAL A 109 8.65 -1.28 0.52
CA VAL A 109 9.04 -0.86 1.88
C VAL A 109 10.55 -0.75 2.01
N HIS A 110 11.27 -1.78 1.58
CA HIS A 110 12.73 -1.80 1.63
C HIS A 110 13.34 -0.72 0.74
N TYR A 111 12.82 -0.55 -0.47
CA TYR A 111 13.34 0.44 -1.41
C TYR A 111 13.16 1.87 -0.90
N ILE A 112 12.00 2.20 -0.32
CA ILE A 112 11.74 3.50 0.32
C ILE A 112 12.73 3.74 1.46
N LYS A 113 12.98 2.72 2.28
CA LYS A 113 13.91 2.83 3.41
C LYS A 113 15.33 3.18 2.95
N GLU A 114 15.83 2.50 1.93
CA GLU A 114 17.23 2.64 1.49
C GLU A 114 17.45 3.86 0.58
N PHE A 115 16.46 4.25 -0.23
CA PHE A 115 16.55 5.37 -1.18
C PHE A 115 15.67 6.58 -0.81
N LYS A 116 15.47 6.78 0.49
CA LYS A 116 14.51 7.73 1.07
C LYS A 116 14.50 9.13 0.44
N TYR A 117 15.67 9.68 0.13
CA TYR A 117 15.79 11.01 -0.48
C TYR A 117 15.19 11.06 -1.88
N PHE A 118 15.46 10.05 -2.69
CA PHE A 118 15.05 9.98 -4.09
C PHE A 118 13.56 9.62 -4.26
N VAL A 119 12.96 8.91 -3.30
CA VAL A 119 11.55 8.51 -3.37
C VAL A 119 10.56 9.64 -3.02
N THR A 120 11.03 10.74 -2.41
CA THR A 120 10.18 11.87 -1.96
C THR A 120 9.26 12.41 -3.06
N LYS A 121 9.75 12.47 -4.31
CA LYS A 121 9.01 12.96 -5.47
C LYS A 121 7.83 12.05 -5.89
N HIS A 122 7.79 10.83 -5.38
CA HIS A 122 6.80 9.81 -5.75
C HIS A 122 5.74 9.56 -4.67
N CYS A 123 5.68 10.43 -3.65
CA CYS A 123 4.72 10.29 -2.53
C CYS A 123 3.24 10.26 -2.98
N ARG A 124 2.91 10.90 -4.11
CA ARG A 124 1.56 10.81 -4.69
C ARG A 124 1.21 9.41 -5.16
N ASN A 125 2.17 8.68 -5.73
CA ASN A 125 1.97 7.31 -6.20
C ASN A 125 1.80 6.38 -5.00
N PHE A 126 2.57 6.59 -3.93
CA PHE A 126 2.41 5.87 -2.67
C PHE A 126 1.05 6.10 -2.00
N HIS A 127 0.59 7.35 -2.01
CA HIS A 127 -0.74 7.70 -1.51
C HIS A 127 -1.82 6.99 -2.31
N GLN A 128 -1.80 7.07 -3.64
CA GLN A 128 -2.77 6.40 -4.50
C GLN A 128 -2.76 4.87 -4.32
N LEU A 129 -1.57 4.26 -4.29
CA LEU A 129 -1.40 2.83 -4.06
C LEU A 129 -2.04 2.39 -2.73
N TYR A 130 -1.80 3.15 -1.66
CA TYR A 130 -2.42 2.87 -0.36
C TYR A 130 -3.94 2.89 -0.45
N LEU A 131 -4.51 3.95 -1.05
CA LEU A 131 -5.97 4.09 -1.16
C LEU A 131 -6.59 2.96 -1.99
N GLN A 132 -5.96 2.59 -3.10
CA GLN A 132 -6.41 1.50 -3.97
C GLN A 132 -6.45 0.16 -3.22
N ILE A 133 -5.38 -0.17 -2.49
CA ILE A 133 -5.31 -1.41 -1.70
C ILE A 133 -6.36 -1.40 -0.58
N ILE A 134 -6.44 -0.33 0.22
CA ILE A 134 -7.36 -0.26 1.37
C ILE A 134 -8.84 -0.24 0.92
N SER A 135 -9.15 0.28 -0.27
CA SER A 135 -10.52 0.24 -0.82
C SER A 135 -11.08 -1.17 -1.01
N LYS A 136 -10.21 -2.19 -1.05
CA LYS A 136 -10.57 -3.60 -1.22
C LYS A 136 -10.61 -4.37 0.11
N PHE A 137 -10.42 -3.70 1.24
CA PHE A 137 -10.55 -4.28 2.57
C PHE A 137 -11.75 -3.68 3.33
N PRO A 138 -12.45 -4.47 4.17
CA PRO A 138 -13.42 -3.92 5.11
C PRO A 138 -12.77 -2.83 5.99
N PRO A 139 -13.49 -1.75 6.35
CA PRO A 139 -14.93 -1.53 6.20
C PRO A 139 -15.36 -0.87 4.88
N SER A 140 -14.48 -0.81 3.87
CA SER A 140 -14.84 -0.20 2.57
C SER A 140 -16.02 -0.91 1.93
N ILE A 141 -17.02 -0.14 1.48
CA ILE A 141 -18.21 -0.69 0.81
C ILE A 141 -17.90 -1.37 -0.52
N SER A 142 -16.77 -0.99 -1.15
CA SER A 142 -16.24 -1.58 -2.37
C SER A 142 -15.44 -2.86 -2.12
N ALA A 143 -15.27 -3.27 -0.86
CA ALA A 143 -14.55 -4.47 -0.52
C ALA A 143 -15.36 -5.73 -0.88
N PRO A 144 -14.76 -6.72 -1.54
CA PRO A 144 -15.42 -7.97 -1.84
C PRO A 144 -15.73 -8.75 -0.55
N ALA A 145 -16.89 -9.42 -0.54
CA ALA A 145 -17.37 -10.19 0.61
C ALA A 145 -16.66 -11.55 0.71
N LEU A 146 -15.35 -11.59 0.91
CA LEU A 146 -14.56 -12.82 0.81
C LEU A 146 -14.71 -13.77 2.00
N PRO A 147 -14.55 -15.10 1.78
CA PRO A 147 -14.46 -16.09 2.86
C PRO A 147 -13.29 -15.79 3.80
N SER A 148 -13.44 -16.11 5.09
CA SER A 148 -12.48 -15.74 6.14
C SER A 148 -11.05 -16.24 5.88
N ALA A 149 -10.90 -17.43 5.32
CA ALA A 149 -9.59 -17.99 4.96
C ALA A 149 -8.88 -17.15 3.88
N LEU A 150 -9.57 -16.86 2.76
CA LEU A 150 -9.02 -16.06 1.65
C LEU A 150 -8.77 -14.61 2.07
N ALA A 151 -9.70 -14.03 2.84
CA ALA A 151 -9.54 -12.70 3.42
C ALA A 151 -8.31 -12.64 4.35
N GLY A 152 -8.10 -13.66 5.18
CA GLY A 152 -6.94 -13.77 6.07
C GLY A 152 -5.62 -13.83 5.29
N GLU A 153 -5.56 -14.60 4.21
CA GLU A 153 -4.37 -14.67 3.34
C GLU A 153 -4.11 -13.33 2.63
N LEU A 154 -5.14 -12.66 2.11
CA LEU A 154 -5.02 -11.33 1.50
C LEU A 154 -4.56 -10.27 2.52
N ASN A 155 -5.14 -10.28 3.72
CA ASN A 155 -4.72 -9.38 4.81
C ASN A 155 -3.24 -9.56 5.11
N ALA A 156 -2.79 -10.81 5.23
CA ALA A 156 -1.40 -11.10 5.53
C ALA A 156 -0.48 -10.77 4.33
N ALA A 157 -0.98 -10.84 3.09
CA ALA A 157 -0.20 -10.58 1.88
C ALA A 157 -0.06 -9.09 1.55
N ALA A 158 -1.10 -8.29 1.78
CA ALA A 158 -1.14 -6.88 1.42
C ALA A 158 -1.23 -5.97 2.65
N LEU A 159 -2.27 -6.13 3.49
CA LEU A 159 -2.56 -5.19 4.57
C LEU A 159 -1.43 -5.10 5.62
N VAL A 160 -0.89 -6.24 6.06
CA VAL A 160 0.22 -6.27 7.03
C VAL A 160 1.47 -5.54 6.51
N PRO A 161 1.97 -5.79 5.29
CA PRO A 161 3.03 -4.97 4.71
C PRO A 161 2.68 -3.47 4.55
N MET A 162 1.41 -3.12 4.35
CA MET A 162 1.01 -1.70 4.23
C MET A 162 1.22 -0.91 5.52
N ASP A 163 1.17 -1.56 6.69
CA ASP A 163 1.51 -0.90 7.96
C ASP A 163 2.99 -0.51 8.00
N ALA A 164 3.88 -1.43 7.60
CA ALA A 164 5.31 -1.17 7.50
C ALA A 164 5.63 -0.12 6.43
N PHE A 165 4.90 -0.13 5.32
CA PHE A 165 4.97 0.88 4.26
C PHE A 165 4.64 2.26 4.79
N LEU A 166 3.52 2.39 5.51
CA LEU A 166 3.12 3.67 6.09
C LEU A 166 4.18 4.21 7.06
N LEU A 167 4.75 3.33 7.89
CA LEU A 167 5.80 3.69 8.85
C LEU A 167 7.03 4.31 8.15
N GLN A 168 7.45 3.79 7.00
CA GLN A 168 8.57 4.37 6.24
C GLN A 168 8.25 5.79 5.73
N LEU A 169 6.98 6.05 5.41
CA LEU A 169 6.53 7.30 4.83
C LEU A 169 6.26 8.41 5.85
N LEU A 170 6.04 8.08 7.13
CA LEU A 170 5.68 9.07 8.17
C LEU A 170 6.69 10.21 8.30
N SER A 171 7.97 9.91 8.10
CA SER A 171 9.05 10.90 8.22
C SER A 171 9.29 11.70 6.92
N LEU A 172 8.50 11.46 5.87
CA LEU A 172 8.59 12.18 4.60
C LEU A 172 7.62 13.35 4.61
N ARG A 173 8.16 14.58 4.63
CA ARG A 173 7.35 15.80 4.48
C ARG A 173 6.48 15.78 3.23
N SER A 174 7.05 15.38 2.09
CA SER A 174 6.31 15.30 0.82
C SER A 174 5.12 14.34 0.88
N PHE A 175 5.16 13.30 1.72
CA PHE A 175 4.01 12.43 1.93
C PHE A 175 2.94 13.10 2.79
N ALA A 176 3.33 13.76 3.88
CA ALA A 176 2.40 14.54 4.70
C ALA A 176 1.71 15.66 3.88
N GLU A 177 2.43 16.33 2.99
CA GLU A 177 1.89 17.36 2.10
C GLU A 177 0.82 16.82 1.15
N VAL A 178 1.04 15.63 0.59
CA VAL A 178 0.04 14.96 -0.27
C VAL A 178 -1.19 14.53 0.53
N VAL A 179 -0.97 13.85 1.66
CA VAL A 179 -2.05 13.25 2.46
C VAL A 179 -2.92 14.31 3.15
N LEU A 180 -2.33 15.43 3.58
CA LEU A 180 -3.00 16.50 4.32
C LEU A 180 -3.41 17.69 3.44
N GLN A 181 -3.40 17.53 2.12
CA GLN A 181 -3.76 18.59 1.17
C GLN A 181 -5.19 19.11 1.44
N GLN A 182 -5.36 20.44 1.55
CA GLN A 182 -6.64 21.07 1.93
C GLN A 182 -7.80 20.74 0.97
N ASN A 183 -7.52 20.70 -0.34
CA ASN A 183 -8.51 20.48 -1.39
C ASN A 183 -8.29 19.14 -2.09
N LEU A 184 -7.96 18.09 -1.33
CA LEU A 184 -7.78 16.75 -1.88
C LEU A 184 -9.09 16.29 -2.54
N ARG A 185 -9.05 16.06 -3.86
CA ARG A 185 -10.17 15.54 -4.64
C ARG A 185 -10.00 14.04 -4.79
N LEU A 186 -10.84 13.27 -4.10
CA LEU A 186 -10.85 11.81 -4.18
C LEU A 186 -12.09 11.34 -4.94
N THR A 187 -12.02 10.14 -5.50
CA THR A 187 -13.22 9.45 -5.96
C THR A 187 -13.98 8.92 -4.73
N PRO A 188 -15.31 8.71 -4.84
CA PRO A 188 -16.10 8.22 -3.72
C PRO A 188 -15.56 6.93 -3.09
N GLU A 189 -14.98 6.01 -3.88
CA GLU A 189 -14.41 4.75 -3.35
C GLU A 189 -13.17 4.96 -2.48
N HIS A 190 -12.54 6.14 -2.56
CA HIS A 190 -11.29 6.46 -1.87
C HIS A 190 -11.47 7.39 -0.66
N GLU A 191 -12.67 7.94 -0.42
CA GLU A 191 -12.94 8.82 0.73
C GLU A 191 -12.77 8.08 2.07
N LEU A 192 -13.32 6.87 2.19
CA LEU A 192 -13.11 6.04 3.38
C LEU A 192 -11.67 5.55 3.51
N PRO A 193 -11.02 4.98 2.47
CA PRO A 193 -9.59 4.65 2.54
C PRO A 193 -8.71 5.81 2.99
N GLN A 194 -9.03 7.05 2.60
CA GLN A 194 -8.32 8.24 3.08
C GLN A 194 -8.57 8.47 4.57
N CYS A 195 -9.81 8.32 5.04
CA CYS A 195 -10.11 8.43 6.46
C CYS A 195 -9.38 7.37 7.28
N VAL A 196 -9.35 6.12 6.79
CA VAL A 196 -8.63 5.00 7.41
C VAL A 196 -7.13 5.26 7.43
N LEU A 197 -6.55 5.77 6.34
CA LEU A 197 -5.14 6.18 6.28
C LEU A 197 -4.81 7.19 7.40
N LEU A 198 -5.62 8.24 7.55
CA LEU A 198 -5.38 9.28 8.56
C LEU A 198 -5.49 8.74 9.99
N VAL A 199 -6.42 7.82 10.26
CA VAL A 199 -6.54 7.14 11.56
C VAL A 199 -5.35 6.23 11.82
N ASN A 200 -4.89 5.48 10.82
CA ASN A 200 -3.73 4.61 10.94
C ASN A 200 -2.46 5.43 11.18
N ILE A 201 -2.29 6.57 10.50
CA ILE A 201 -1.21 7.52 10.77
C ILE A 201 -1.27 7.97 12.23
N LEU A 202 -2.43 8.42 12.71
CA LEU A 202 -2.59 8.85 14.10
C LEU A 202 -2.18 7.75 15.10
N GLY A 203 -2.57 6.50 14.84
CA GLY A 203 -2.20 5.35 15.67
C GLY A 203 -0.69 5.08 15.68
N GLN A 204 -0.02 5.24 14.54
CA GLN A 204 1.42 5.01 14.43
C GLN A 204 2.28 6.17 14.96
N LEU A 205 1.75 7.40 14.98
CA LEU A 205 2.50 8.59 15.41
C LEU A 205 2.90 8.58 16.88
N ALA A 206 2.13 7.92 17.75
CA ALA A 206 2.44 7.84 19.17
C ALA A 206 3.82 7.23 19.48
N GLY A 207 4.33 6.37 18.60
CA GLY A 207 5.67 5.76 18.71
C GLY A 207 6.77 6.48 17.92
N GLN A 208 6.48 7.62 17.29
CA GLN A 208 7.45 8.34 16.44
C GLN A 208 8.20 9.44 17.20
N PRO A 209 9.39 9.86 16.72
CA PRO A 209 10.10 11.03 17.23
C PRO A 209 9.27 12.30 17.18
N GLU A 210 9.56 13.26 18.06
CA GLU A 210 8.81 14.51 18.15
C GLU A 210 8.82 15.28 16.83
N GLU A 211 9.92 15.28 16.08
CA GLU A 211 10.01 15.98 14.80
C GLU A 211 9.01 15.41 13.77
N VAL A 212 8.82 14.09 13.78
CA VAL A 212 7.82 13.42 12.95
C VAL A 212 6.42 13.77 13.43
N GLN A 213 6.16 13.75 14.73
CA GLN A 213 4.85 14.14 15.27
C GLN A 213 4.48 15.59 14.91
N GLN A 214 5.43 16.52 15.08
CA GLN A 214 5.22 17.94 14.75
C GLN A 214 4.96 18.16 13.26
N LEU A 215 5.62 17.38 12.39
CA LEU A 215 5.33 17.38 10.96
C LEU A 215 3.83 17.12 10.71
N TRP A 216 3.19 16.18 11.39
CA TRP A 216 1.78 15.87 11.14
C TRP A 216 0.80 16.76 11.91
N TYR A 217 1.13 17.19 13.12
CA TYR A 217 0.21 17.96 13.97
C TYR A 217 0.12 19.45 13.64
N SER A 218 1.20 20.05 13.14
CA SER A 218 1.26 21.52 13.02
C SER A 218 0.51 22.11 11.83
N GLY A 219 0.25 21.34 10.77
CA GLY A 219 -0.23 21.90 9.50
C GLY A 219 0.79 22.88 8.87
N SER A 220 0.37 23.68 7.88
CA SER A 220 1.20 24.77 7.34
C SER A 220 1.44 25.82 8.43
N GLN A 221 2.72 26.14 8.69
CA GLN A 221 3.08 27.16 9.67
C GLN A 221 3.46 28.47 8.99
N PHE A 222 3.97 28.40 7.76
CA PHE A 222 4.45 29.54 6.99
C PHE A 222 3.67 29.71 5.69
N SER A 223 3.66 30.93 5.14
CA SER A 223 3.01 31.23 3.86
C SER A 223 3.68 30.54 2.66
N GLU A 224 4.97 30.24 2.78
CA GLU A 224 5.79 29.57 1.77
C GLU A 224 5.61 28.04 1.79
N ASP A 225 5.01 27.49 2.84
CA ASP A 225 4.76 26.06 2.95
C ASP A 225 3.72 25.61 1.92
N THR A 226 3.86 24.38 1.42
CA THR A 226 2.77 23.70 0.72
C THR A 226 1.54 23.63 1.65
N PRO A 227 0.35 24.13 1.22
CA PRO A 227 -0.84 24.19 2.06
C PRO A 227 -1.29 22.80 2.54
N ARG A 228 -1.24 22.58 3.85
CA ARG A 228 -1.56 21.31 4.50
C ARG A 228 -2.33 21.53 5.79
N LEU A 229 -3.35 20.70 6.01
CA LEU A 229 -4.15 20.72 7.22
C LEU A 229 -3.38 20.07 8.39
N PRO A 230 -3.60 20.50 9.63
CA PRO A 230 -3.30 19.68 10.80
C PRO A 230 -3.99 18.31 10.72
N LEU A 231 -3.32 17.25 11.17
CA LEU A 231 -3.86 15.88 11.08
C LEU A 231 -5.26 15.73 11.67
N TYR A 232 -5.52 16.30 12.86
CA TYR A 232 -6.84 16.21 13.50
C TYR A 232 -7.94 16.83 12.61
N GLN A 233 -7.66 17.97 11.99
CA GLN A 233 -8.61 18.65 11.10
C GLN A 233 -8.84 17.83 9.83
N ALA A 234 -7.77 17.23 9.28
CA ALA A 234 -7.87 16.34 8.14
C ALA A 234 -8.73 15.10 8.45
N ILE A 235 -8.60 14.50 9.64
CA ILE A 235 -9.43 13.35 10.08
C ILE A 235 -10.91 13.73 10.08
N PHE A 236 -11.28 14.81 10.78
CA PHE A 236 -12.69 15.21 10.85
C PHE A 236 -13.25 15.61 9.47
N SER A 237 -12.45 16.28 8.66
CA SER A 237 -12.84 16.66 7.29
C SER A 237 -13.04 15.42 6.41
N SER A 238 -12.14 14.44 6.48
CA SER A 238 -12.24 13.19 5.71
C SER A 238 -13.43 12.35 6.17
N PHE A 239 -13.63 12.23 7.49
CA PHE A 239 -14.79 11.53 8.04
C PHE A 239 -16.11 12.18 7.59
N HIS A 240 -16.16 13.51 7.54
CA HIS A 240 -17.34 14.21 7.03
C HIS A 240 -17.69 13.81 5.58
N ARG A 241 -16.69 13.58 4.73
CA ARG A 241 -16.86 13.17 3.32
C ARG A 241 -17.23 11.70 3.14
N CYS A 242 -17.09 10.85 4.16
CA CYS A 242 -17.50 9.44 4.13
C CYS A 242 -19.02 9.28 4.28
N TYR A 243 -19.80 9.90 3.37
CA TYR A 243 -21.26 9.97 3.48
C TYR A 243 -21.92 8.59 3.44
N THR A 244 -21.43 7.71 2.56
CA THR A 244 -22.02 6.38 2.36
C THR A 244 -21.85 5.52 3.61
N GLU A 245 -20.62 5.45 4.12
CA GLU A 245 -20.26 4.64 5.28
C GLU A 245 -20.92 5.16 6.56
N ARG A 246 -21.04 6.48 6.71
CA ARG A 246 -21.76 7.10 7.84
C ARG A 246 -23.25 6.83 7.83
N GLY A 247 -23.83 6.51 6.68
CA GLY A 247 -25.23 6.14 6.53
C GLY A 247 -25.52 4.68 6.85
N VAL A 248 -24.51 3.81 6.94
CA VAL A 248 -24.69 2.39 7.22
C VAL A 248 -25.03 2.19 8.71
N PRO A 249 -26.07 1.39 9.04
CA PRO A 249 -26.40 1.11 10.42
C PRO A 249 -25.23 0.39 11.11
N VAL A 250 -24.75 0.95 12.21
CA VAL A 250 -23.77 0.28 13.07
C VAL A 250 -24.49 -0.84 13.82
N LEU A 251 -24.32 -2.07 13.35
CA LEU A 251 -24.76 -3.25 14.07
C LEU A 251 -23.81 -3.47 15.25
N LEU A 252 -24.23 -3.00 16.42
CA LEU A 252 -23.57 -3.40 17.66
C LEU A 252 -23.85 -4.89 17.87
N PRO A 253 -22.84 -5.71 18.21
CA PRO A 253 -23.09 -7.10 18.59
C PRO A 253 -24.18 -7.13 19.67
N GLY A 254 -25.15 -8.03 19.52
CA GLY A 254 -26.35 -8.10 20.36
C GLY A 254 -26.05 -8.12 21.86
N VAL A 255 -27.08 -7.84 22.67
CA VAL A 255 -26.99 -7.69 24.14
C VAL A 255 -26.04 -8.71 24.75
N MET A 256 -24.96 -8.21 25.36
CA MET A 256 -23.95 -9.04 26.03
C MET A 256 -24.59 -9.79 27.21
N LEU A 257 -24.92 -11.07 27.04
CA LEU A 257 -25.20 -11.95 28.16
C LEU A 257 -23.86 -12.38 28.76
N LYS A 258 -23.59 -11.96 30.01
CA LYS A 258 -22.37 -12.31 30.76
C LYS A 258 -21.05 -11.87 30.10
N GLY A 259 -21.02 -10.69 29.46
CA GLY A 259 -19.77 -10.10 28.99
C GLY A 259 -19.17 -10.77 27.74
N GLN A 260 -19.91 -11.63 27.05
CA GLN A 260 -19.52 -12.17 25.75
C GLN A 260 -20.49 -11.67 24.67
N ALA A 261 -19.93 -11.26 23.53
CA ALA A 261 -20.71 -10.88 22.36
C ALA A 261 -21.47 -12.10 21.83
N GLN A 262 -22.76 -11.94 21.51
CA GLN A 262 -23.52 -12.97 20.82
C GLN A 262 -22.95 -13.09 19.40
N VAL A 263 -22.37 -14.25 19.09
CA VAL A 263 -21.93 -14.58 17.72
C VAL A 263 -23.19 -14.79 16.89
N GLN A 264 -23.36 -14.01 15.82
CA GLN A 264 -24.33 -14.31 14.76
C GLN A 264 -23.75 -15.39 13.84
#